data_AF-A0A7S0CT50-F1
#
_entry.id   AF-A0A7S0CT50-F1
#
_cell.length_a   1.000
_cell.length_b   1.000
_cell.length_c   1.000
_cell.angle_alpha   90.00
_cell.angle_beta   90.00
_cell.angle_gamma   90.00
#
_symmetry.space_group_name_H-M   'P 1'
#
loop_
_entity.id
_entity.type
_entity.pdbx_description
1 polymer ?
#
loop_
_entity_poly.entity_id
_entity_poly.type
_entity_poly.pdbx_seq_one_letter_code
_entity_poly.pdbx_strand_id
1 'polypeptide(L)'
;ECEGGECCSSICTLKSSSTLCRAATDDCDVAEYCTEVAPVSPSLTSDCPADSVKAGGDSVVCRASTSPTDMTEYCDGTNKACPIDDTPYPTPYPSRYPTPSPVTSSP
;
A
#
# COMPACT_ATOMS: atom_id res chain seq x y z
N GLU A 1 26.10 4.14 14.75
CA GLU A 1 25.41 3.47 15.87
C GLU A 1 24.04 4.12 16.03
N CYS A 2 23.06 3.41 16.59
CA CYS A 2 21.68 3.87 16.78
C CYS A 2 21.21 3.59 18.21
N GLU A 3 20.25 4.36 18.71
CA GLU A 3 19.77 4.30 20.11
C GLU A 3 18.35 3.72 20.26
N GLY A 4 17.75 3.17 19.19
CA GLY A 4 16.39 2.60 19.19
C GLY A 4 15.80 2.47 17.78
N GLY A 5 14.56 1.99 17.63
CA GLY A 5 13.85 1.86 16.34
C GLY A 5 13.96 0.49 15.67
N GLU A 6 13.01 0.14 14.80
CA GLU A 6 12.90 -1.19 14.17
C GLU A 6 14.09 -1.57 13.29
N CYS A 7 14.83 -0.59 12.77
CA CYS A 7 16.06 -0.77 12.00
C CYS A 7 17.33 -0.72 12.85
N CYS A 8 17.22 -0.62 14.17
CA CYS A 8 18.33 -0.80 15.09
C CYS A 8 18.44 -2.25 15.56
N SER A 9 19.66 -2.78 15.59
CA SER A 9 19.96 -4.10 16.13
C SER A 9 20.07 -4.05 17.66
N SER A 10 20.10 -5.23 18.29
CA SER A 10 20.32 -5.36 19.74
C SER A 10 21.73 -5.00 20.20
N ILE A 11 22.66 -4.74 19.27
CA ILE A 11 24.03 -4.29 19.56
C ILE A 11 24.25 -2.83 19.16
N CYS A 12 23.17 -2.03 19.08
CA CYS A 12 23.19 -0.60 18.77
C CYS A 12 23.79 -0.25 17.40
N THR A 13 23.66 -1.16 16.43
CA THR A 13 24.08 -0.96 15.04
C THR A 13 22.88 -0.93 14.11
N LEU A 14 22.96 -0.16 13.02
CA LEU A 14 21.92 -0.19 11.99
C LEU A 14 21.91 -1.56 11.33
N LYS A 15 20.70 -2.08 11.10
CA LYS A 15 20.47 -3.24 10.24
C LYS A 15 20.80 -2.87 8.79
N SER A 16 21.20 -3.85 8.00
CA SER A 16 21.48 -3.66 6.57
C SER A 16 20.23 -3.15 5.84
N SER A 17 20.43 -2.36 4.78
CA SER A 17 19.36 -2.15 3.81
C SER A 17 18.81 -3.48 3.31
N SER A 18 17.52 -3.52 2.98
CA SER A 18 16.76 -4.74 2.67
C SER A 18 16.44 -5.64 3.87
N THR A 19 16.80 -5.25 5.09
CA THR A 19 16.26 -5.95 6.28
C THR A 19 14.78 -5.59 6.45
N LEU A 20 13.89 -6.58 6.46
CA LEU A 20 12.47 -6.37 6.70
C LEU A 20 12.26 -5.79 8.10
N CYS A 21 11.68 -4.59 8.18
CA CYS A 21 11.33 -3.95 9.45
C CYS A 21 9.83 -3.98 9.73
N ARG A 22 9.00 -4.01 8.68
CA ARG A 22 7.56 -4.26 8.80
C ARG A 22 7.08 -5.18 7.68
N ALA A 23 6.42 -6.27 8.05
CA ALA A 23 5.76 -7.14 7.08
C ALA A 23 4.47 -6.49 6.56
N ALA A 24 4.16 -6.76 5.29
CA ALA A 24 2.84 -6.48 4.73
C ALA A 24 1.78 -7.28 5.50
N THR A 25 0.69 -6.63 5.89
CA THR A 25 -0.42 -7.25 6.62
C THR A 25 -1.52 -7.78 5.71
N ASP A 26 -1.57 -7.33 4.46
CA ASP A 26 -2.63 -7.65 3.50
C ASP A 26 -2.13 -7.41 2.05
N ASP A 27 -2.93 -7.75 1.05
CA ASP A 27 -2.54 -7.86 -0.37
C ASP A 27 -2.21 -6.51 -1.02
N CYS A 28 -2.79 -5.40 -0.57
CA CYS A 28 -2.43 -4.05 -1.01
C CYS A 28 -1.43 -3.35 -0.10
N ASP A 29 -0.87 -4.04 0.89
CA ASP A 29 0.13 -3.50 1.80
C ASP A 29 1.55 -3.68 1.22
N VAL A 30 2.42 -2.68 1.40
CA VAL A 30 3.84 -2.78 1.02
C VAL A 30 4.64 -3.25 2.22
N ALA A 31 5.54 -4.21 2.05
CA ALA A 31 6.49 -4.53 3.12
C ALA A 31 7.58 -3.46 3.16
N GLU A 32 7.85 -2.88 4.34
CA GLU A 32 8.93 -1.92 4.51
C GLU A 32 10.22 -2.59 4.95
N TYR A 33 11.30 -2.11 4.34
CA TYR A 33 12.64 -2.56 4.59
C TYR A 33 13.48 -1.39 5.07
N CYS A 34 14.42 -1.67 5.97
CA CYS A 34 15.44 -0.71 6.34
C CYS A 34 16.13 -0.17 5.08
N THR A 35 16.35 1.13 5.05
CA THR A 35 17.02 1.83 3.95
C THR A 35 18.43 2.23 4.39
N GLU A 36 19.35 2.32 3.45
CA GLU A 36 20.63 2.96 3.74
C GLU A 36 20.36 4.45 3.92
N VAL A 37 20.65 4.96 5.12
CA VAL A 37 20.73 6.38 5.38
C VAL A 37 21.97 6.92 4.70
N ALA A 38 21.76 7.69 3.64
CA ALA A 38 22.82 8.29 2.84
C ALA A 38 23.89 8.97 3.72
N PRO A 39 25.18 9.02 3.29
CA PRO A 39 26.28 9.61 4.05
C PRO A 39 26.19 11.14 4.28
N VAL A 40 25.04 11.76 3.99
CA VAL A 40 24.85 13.22 3.95
C VAL A 40 23.75 13.75 4.87
N SER A 41 23.24 12.96 5.83
CA SER A 41 22.36 13.50 6.88
C SER A 41 22.77 13.01 8.28
N PRO A 42 22.90 13.92 9.27
CA PRO A 42 23.22 13.57 10.65
C PRO A 42 22.10 12.80 11.38
N SER A 43 20.95 12.57 10.74
CA SER A 43 19.94 11.62 11.19
C SER A 43 20.11 10.30 10.43
N LEU A 44 20.95 9.43 10.96
CA LEU A 44 20.81 8.00 10.75
C LEU A 44 19.44 7.60 11.32
N THR A 45 18.40 7.50 10.48
CA THR A 45 17.11 6.96 10.93
C THR A 45 17.24 5.46 11.17
N SER A 46 16.99 5.08 12.41
CA SER A 46 16.83 3.68 12.82
C SER A 46 15.37 3.27 12.90
N ASP A 47 14.46 4.17 12.55
CA ASP A 47 13.04 3.86 12.38
C ASP A 47 12.81 3.21 11.00
N CYS A 48 11.84 2.30 10.95
CA CYS A 48 11.35 1.76 9.69
C CYS A 48 10.80 2.91 8.83
N PRO A 49 10.93 2.86 7.48
CA PRO A 49 10.23 3.81 6.62
C PRO A 49 8.73 3.86 6.91
N ALA A 50 8.08 4.96 6.50
CA ALA A 50 6.64 5.11 6.68
C ALA A 50 5.89 3.95 6.02
N ASP A 51 4.92 3.43 6.76
CA ASP A 51 4.01 2.37 6.34
C ASP A 51 3.27 2.77 5.06
N SER A 52 3.54 2.05 3.98
CA SER A 52 3.12 2.39 2.63
C SER A 52 2.11 1.39 2.10
N VAL A 53 1.18 1.88 1.30
CA VAL A 53 0.25 1.05 0.53
C VAL A 53 0.70 0.96 -0.92
N LYS A 54 0.37 -0.15 -1.59
CA LYS A 54 0.64 -0.31 -3.02
C LYS A 54 -0.10 0.78 -3.78
N ALA A 55 0.49 1.23 -4.89
CA ALA A 55 -0.16 2.20 -5.76
C ALA A 55 -1.54 1.69 -6.22
N GLY A 56 -2.46 2.63 -6.43
CA GLY A 56 -3.79 2.31 -6.93
C GLY A 56 -3.82 2.11 -8.45
N GLY A 57 -4.86 1.43 -8.92
CA GLY A 57 -5.22 1.34 -10.33
C GLY A 57 -5.23 -0.07 -10.90
N ASP A 58 -5.76 -0.19 -12.13
CA ASP A 58 -6.11 -1.45 -12.79
C ASP A 58 -4.90 -2.33 -13.19
N SER A 59 -3.69 -1.96 -12.78
CA SER A 59 -2.46 -2.74 -12.98
C SER A 59 -1.99 -3.43 -11.71
N VAL A 60 -2.52 -3.06 -10.54
CA VAL A 60 -2.14 -3.63 -9.25
C VAL A 60 -3.25 -4.55 -8.77
N VAL A 61 -3.23 -5.78 -9.31
CA VAL A 61 -4.20 -6.82 -8.94
C VAL A 61 -4.03 -7.15 -7.46
N CYS A 62 -5.11 -6.97 -6.71
CA CYS A 62 -5.21 -7.42 -5.32
C CYS A 62 -5.70 -8.87 -5.27
N ARG A 63 -6.82 -9.14 -5.95
CA ARG A 63 -7.40 -10.47 -6.09
C ARG A 63 -7.72 -10.74 -7.55
N ALA A 64 -7.22 -11.88 -8.05
CA ALA A 64 -7.59 -12.35 -9.37
C ALA A 64 -9.03 -12.89 -9.37
N SER A 65 -9.75 -12.68 -10.46
CA SER A 65 -11.04 -13.33 -10.70
C SER A 65 -10.90 -14.86 -10.67
N THR A 66 -11.78 -15.52 -9.92
CA THR A 66 -11.85 -16.97 -9.77
C THR A 66 -12.98 -17.62 -10.58
N SER A 67 -13.88 -16.81 -11.15
CA SER A 67 -15.03 -17.29 -11.94
C SER A 67 -15.50 -16.26 -12.97
N PRO A 68 -16.27 -16.65 -14.00
CA PRO A 68 -16.77 -15.71 -15.01
C PRO A 68 -17.67 -14.58 -14.46
N THR A 69 -18.19 -14.72 -13.24
CA THR A 69 -19.04 -13.73 -12.56
C THR A 69 -18.32 -13.01 -11.43
N ASP A 70 -17.05 -13.34 -11.20
CA ASP A 70 -16.18 -12.73 -10.22
C ASP A 70 -15.29 -11.70 -10.94
N MET A 71 -15.23 -10.48 -10.42
CA MET A 71 -14.43 -9.41 -10.98
C MET A 71 -13.05 -9.38 -10.32
N THR A 72 -12.02 -9.11 -11.12
CA THR A 72 -10.68 -8.83 -10.59
C THR A 72 -10.72 -7.57 -9.72
N GLU A 73 -10.19 -7.66 -8.51
CA GLU A 73 -10.07 -6.54 -7.58
C GLU A 73 -8.68 -5.92 -7.70
N TYR A 74 -8.62 -4.59 -7.64
CA TYR A 74 -7.38 -3.83 -7.75
C TYR A 74 -7.17 -2.95 -6.53
N CYS A 75 -5.92 -2.74 -6.15
CA CYS A 75 -5.60 -1.81 -5.08
C CYS A 75 -6.08 -0.39 -5.42
N ASP A 76 -6.56 0.33 -4.42
CA ASP A 76 -7.06 1.70 -4.58
C ASP A 76 -6.01 2.79 -4.28
N GLY A 77 -4.83 2.39 -3.80
CA GLY A 77 -3.75 3.31 -3.45
C GLY A 77 -3.91 3.95 -2.07
N THR A 78 -4.87 3.50 -1.27
CA THR A 78 -5.18 4.09 0.05
C THR A 78 -5.39 3.04 1.14
N ASN A 79 -5.93 1.88 0.80
CA ASN A 79 -6.19 0.78 1.73
C ASN A 79 -5.18 -0.35 1.57
N LYS A 80 -4.85 -0.98 2.69
CA LYS A 80 -4.00 -2.19 2.74
C LYS A 80 -4.73 -3.43 2.31
N ALA A 81 -6.01 -3.53 2.65
CA ALA A 81 -6.87 -4.63 2.25
C ALA A 81 -7.37 -4.45 0.83
N CYS A 82 -7.67 -5.57 0.16
CA CYS A 82 -8.42 -5.54 -1.09
C CYS A 82 -9.75 -4.81 -0.91
N PRO A 83 -10.24 -4.12 -1.95
CA PRO A 83 -11.65 -3.77 -2.05
C PRO A 83 -12.56 -4.94 -1.72
N ILE A 84 -13.72 -4.66 -1.13
CA ILE A 84 -14.77 -5.67 -1.00
C ILE A 84 -15.21 -6.10 -2.40
N ASP A 85 -15.42 -7.41 -2.56
CA ASP A 85 -15.93 -8.04 -3.78
C ASP A 85 -17.21 -7.36 -4.27
N ASP A 86 -17.14 -6.80 -5.48
CA ASP A 86 -18.31 -6.31 -6.20
C ASP A 86 -19.08 -7.53 -6.74
N THR A 87 -19.73 -8.27 -5.86
CA THR A 87 -20.67 -9.31 -6.32
C THR A 87 -21.78 -8.64 -7.13
N PRO A 88 -22.21 -9.22 -8.27
CA PRO A 88 -23.34 -8.73 -9.03
C PRO A 88 -24.66 -9.08 -8.30
N TYR A 89 -24.82 -8.63 -7.06
CA TYR A 89 -26.15 -8.37 -6.52
C TYR A 89 -26.51 -6.91 -6.82
N PRO A 90 -27.77 -6.62 -7.16
CA PRO A 90 -28.18 -5.32 -7.65
C PRO A 90 -28.21 -4.30 -6.50
N THR A 91 -27.04 -3.84 -6.07
CA THR A 91 -26.96 -2.46 -5.58
C THR A 91 -26.95 -1.59 -6.84
N PRO A 92 -27.86 -0.61 -6.98
CA PRO A 92 -27.96 0.21 -8.19
C PRO A 92 -26.77 1.16 -8.41
N TYR A 93 -25.66 1.02 -7.66
CA TYR A 93 -24.50 1.89 -7.73
C TYR A 93 -23.19 1.12 -7.51
N PRO A 94 -22.41 0.83 -8.55
CA PRO A 94 -21.00 0.47 -8.38
C PRO A 94 -20.22 1.72 -7.93
N SER A 95 -19.65 1.69 -6.73
CA SER A 95 -18.92 2.82 -6.13
C SER A 95 -17.57 3.15 -6.79
N ARG A 96 -17.13 2.37 -7.81
CA ARG A 96 -15.82 2.55 -8.46
C ARG A 96 -15.86 3.18 -9.84
N TYR A 97 -17.03 3.36 -10.45
CA TYR A 97 -17.11 4.23 -11.61
C TYR A 97 -17.10 5.68 -11.13
N PRO A 98 -16.16 6.54 -11.56
CA PRO A 98 -16.33 7.97 -11.37
C PRO A 98 -17.66 8.31 -12.03
N THR A 99 -18.65 8.70 -11.22
CA THR A 99 -19.86 9.33 -11.75
C THR A 99 -19.37 10.44 -12.68
N PRO A 100 -19.75 10.46 -13.97
CA PRO A 100 -19.38 11.60 -14.79
C PRO A 100 -19.90 12.84 -14.07
N SER A 101 -19.00 13.72 -13.66
CA SER A 101 -19.35 15.00 -13.06
C SER A 101 -20.45 15.61 -13.94
N PRO A 102 -21.61 15.99 -13.40
CA PRO A 102 -22.64 16.61 -14.22
C PRO A 102 -22.01 17.85 -14.83
N VAL A 103 -21.83 17.82 -16.15
CA VAL A 103 -21.48 19.00 -16.93
C VAL A 103 -22.65 19.96 -16.77
N THR A 104 -22.56 20.87 -15.80
CA THR A 104 -23.42 22.04 -15.74
C THR A 104 -23.03 22.93 -16.90
N SER A 105 -23.54 22.60 -18.08
CA SER A 105 -23.71 23.58 -19.16
C SER A 105 -24.77 24.57 -18.69
N SER A 106 -24.31 25.65 -18.07
CA SER A 106 -25.15 26.82 -17.78
C SER A 106 -25.50 27.53 -19.10
N PRO A 107 -26.74 28.02 -19.29
CA PRO A 107 -27.13 28.79 -20.47
C PRO A 107 -26.42 30.14 -20.56
#